data_AF-A0A6H9LKL3-F1
#
_entry.id   AF-A0A6H9LKL3-F1
#
_cell.length_a   1.000
_cell.length_b   1.000
_cell.length_c   1.000
_cell.angle_alpha   90.00
_cell.angle_beta   90.00
_cell.angle_gamma   90.00
#
_symmetry.space_group_name_H-M   'P 1'
#
loop_
_entity.id
_entity.type
_entity.pdbx_description
1 polymer ?
#
loop_
_entity_poly.entity_id
_entity_poly.type
_entity_poly.pdbx_seq_one_letter_code
_entity_poly.pdbx_strand_id
1 'polypeptide(L)'
;MINTKLLLYCFIAGGSYLFIISLIVEWVSMKLKLERGIPEQLLEKNTAAWFTLNYLMELLFFIVIPSVGYSFFYLVLPFEGMRAGLAASVFALIMGAVPIVMIFSVRVKFPMAYLTFLLLSYFLKLAGAMAIIGYLYTL
;
A
#
# COMPACT_ATOMS: atom_id res chain seq x y z
N MET A 1 2.65 20.84 -17.59
CA MET A 1 3.35 19.68 -18.19
C MET A 1 3.63 18.69 -17.07
N ILE A 2 3.29 17.41 -17.22
CA ILE A 2 3.64 16.38 -16.21
C ILE A 2 5.16 16.31 -16.14
N ASN A 3 5.74 16.52 -14.95
CA ASN A 3 7.19 16.40 -14.77
C ASN A 3 7.56 14.91 -14.70
N THR A 4 7.83 14.32 -15.86
CA THR A 4 8.18 12.91 -16.01
C THR A 4 9.38 12.49 -15.16
N LYS A 5 10.34 13.41 -14.90
CA LYS A 5 11.48 13.13 -14.01
C LYS A 5 11.04 12.92 -12.56
N LEU A 6 10.14 13.76 -12.08
CA LEU A 6 9.63 13.72 -10.70
C LEU A 6 8.77 12.46 -10.45
N LEU A 7 7.96 12.10 -11.45
CA LEU A 7 7.16 10.88 -11.45
C LEU A 7 8.04 9.61 -11.42
N LEU A 8 9.14 9.61 -12.18
CA LEU A 8 10.10 8.51 -12.20
C LEU A 8 10.85 8.38 -10.86
N TYR A 9 11.19 9.49 -10.20
CA TYR A 9 11.72 9.47 -8.84
C TYR A 9 10.70 8.93 -7.81
N CYS A 10 9.43 9.29 -7.91
CA CYS A 10 8.38 8.71 -7.07
C CYS A 10 8.28 7.19 -7.25
N PHE A 11 8.40 6.68 -8.47
CA PHE A 11 8.38 5.24 -8.74
C PHE A 11 9.59 4.52 -8.17
N ILE A 12 10.80 5.05 -8.36
CA ILE A 12 12.03 4.42 -7.86
C ILE A 12 12.07 4.48 -6.33
N ALA A 13 11.88 5.66 -5.75
CA ALA A 13 11.96 5.85 -4.30
C ALA A 13 10.82 5.12 -3.57
N GLY A 14 9.58 5.31 -4.03
CA GLY A 14 8.42 4.59 -3.50
C GLY A 14 8.56 3.08 -3.66
N GLY A 15 8.96 2.62 -4.85
CA GLY A 15 9.11 1.19 -5.16
C GLY A 15 10.17 0.53 -4.29
N SER A 16 11.33 1.18 -4.13
CA SER A 16 12.40 0.68 -3.26
C SER A 16 11.95 0.57 -1.79
N TYR A 17 11.22 1.56 -1.28
CA TYR A 17 10.65 1.52 0.06
C TYR A 17 9.66 0.34 0.21
N LEU A 18 8.75 0.20 -0.75
CA LEU A 18 7.70 -0.83 -0.71
C LEU A 18 8.31 -2.23 -0.79
N PHE A 19 9.38 -2.40 -1.57
CA PHE A 19 10.12 -3.66 -1.66
C PHE A 19 10.77 -4.03 -0.32
N ILE A 20 11.47 -3.07 0.31
CA ILE A 20 12.13 -3.28 1.61
C ILE A 20 11.11 -3.63 2.69
N ILE A 21 10.01 -2.88 2.79
CA ILE A 21 8.96 -3.15 3.78
C ILE A 21 8.29 -4.50 3.51
N SER A 22 8.06 -4.86 2.25
CA SER A 22 7.47 -6.17 1.91
C SER A 22 8.35 -7.32 2.40
N LEU A 23 9.67 -7.23 2.23
CA LEU A 23 10.60 -8.22 2.75
C LEU A 23 10.57 -8.31 4.29
N ILE A 24 10.52 -7.15 4.97
CA ILE A 24 10.45 -7.11 6.44
C ILE A 24 9.15 -7.74 6.93
N VAL A 25 8.02 -7.40 6.30
CA VAL A 25 6.69 -7.95 6.65
C VAL A 25 6.66 -9.46 6.44
N GLU A 26 7.15 -9.96 5.30
CA GLU A 26 7.22 -11.39 5.01
C GLU A 26 8.05 -12.12 6.07
N TRP A 27 9.22 -11.57 6.39
CA TRP A 27 10.11 -12.12 7.41
C TRP A 27 9.48 -12.16 8.80
N VAL A 28 8.76 -11.09 9.19
CA VAL A 28 8.03 -11.04 10.46
C VAL A 28 6.86 -12.03 10.47
N SER A 29 6.11 -12.14 9.38
CA SER A 29 5.00 -13.10 9.22
C SER A 29 5.48 -14.53 9.45
N MET A 30 6.57 -14.92 8.79
CA MET A 30 7.21 -16.23 8.94
C MET A 30 7.64 -16.49 10.40
N LYS A 31 8.21 -15.48 11.07
CA LYS A 31 8.70 -15.62 12.45
C LYS A 31 7.55 -15.76 13.45
N LEU A 32 6.45 -15.04 13.23
CA LEU A 32 5.25 -15.09 14.06
C LEU A 32 4.37 -16.33 13.78
N LYS A 33 4.64 -17.06 12.68
CA LYS A 33 3.92 -18.30 12.31
C LYS A 33 2.40 -18.09 12.25
N LEU A 34 1.97 -16.92 11.78
CA LEU A 34 0.56 -16.48 11.78
C LEU A 34 -0.34 -17.36 10.89
N GLU A 35 0.26 -18.09 9.95
CA GLU A 35 -0.42 -18.97 9.00
C GLU A 35 -0.81 -20.33 9.59
N ARG A 36 -0.28 -20.73 10.76
CA ARG A 36 -0.50 -22.07 11.35
C ARG A 36 -1.96 -22.41 11.68
N GLY A 37 -2.87 -21.44 11.65
CA GLY A 37 -4.29 -21.62 11.91
C GLY A 37 -5.19 -21.57 10.67
N ILE A 38 -4.63 -21.38 9.47
CA ILE A 38 -5.40 -21.24 8.22
C ILE A 38 -5.37 -22.59 7.47
N PRO A 39 -6.52 -23.11 6.98
CA PRO A 39 -6.55 -24.31 6.15
C PRO A 39 -5.64 -24.15 4.93
N GLU A 40 -4.80 -25.14 4.65
CA GLU A 40 -3.85 -25.09 3.51
C GLU A 40 -4.55 -24.91 2.16
N GLN A 41 -5.82 -25.29 2.05
CA GLN A 41 -6.65 -25.09 0.85
C GLN A 41 -6.99 -23.62 0.57
N LEU A 42 -6.90 -22.76 1.59
CA LEU A 42 -7.14 -21.31 1.50
C LEU A 42 -5.84 -20.50 1.40
N LEU A 43 -4.68 -21.14 1.59
CA LEU A 43 -3.37 -20.51 1.49
C LEU A 43 -2.79 -20.73 0.09
N GLU A 44 -2.49 -19.65 -0.61
CA GLU A 44 -1.63 -19.74 -1.78
C GLU A 44 -0.22 -20.16 -1.35
N LYS A 45 0.41 -21.03 -2.15
CA LYS A 45 1.78 -21.45 -1.88
C LYS A 45 2.69 -20.23 -1.94
N ASN A 46 3.44 -20.02 -0.86
CA ASN A 46 4.37 -18.89 -0.72
C ASN A 46 5.56 -19.07 -1.67
N THR A 47 5.38 -18.65 -2.91
CA THR A 47 6.31 -18.81 -4.04
C THR A 47 6.86 -17.44 -4.45
N ALA A 48 8.05 -17.42 -5.06
CA ALA A 48 8.63 -16.19 -5.58
C ALA A 48 7.70 -15.48 -6.61
N ALA A 49 6.92 -16.26 -7.36
CA ALA A 49 5.91 -15.74 -8.29
C ALA A 49 4.80 -14.99 -7.56
N TRP A 50 4.28 -15.55 -6.46
CA TRP A 50 3.28 -14.91 -5.61
C TRP A 50 3.79 -13.59 -5.02
N PHE A 51 5.00 -13.60 -4.45
CA PHE A 51 5.62 -12.38 -3.90
C PHE A 51 5.77 -11.28 -4.96
N THR A 52 6.21 -11.65 -6.17
CA THR A 52 6.40 -10.70 -7.28
C THR A 52 5.06 -10.11 -7.76
N LEU A 53 4.02 -10.95 -7.88
CA LEU A 53 2.68 -10.51 -8.24
C LEU A 53 2.10 -9.57 -7.18
N ASN A 54 2.23 -9.93 -5.90
CA ASN A 54 1.75 -9.10 -4.80
C ASN A 54 2.48 -7.74 -4.78
N TYR A 55 3.81 -7.75 -4.92
CA TYR A 55 4.60 -6.53 -5.02
C TYR A 55 4.20 -5.65 -6.20
N LEU A 56 3.96 -6.22 -7.39
CA LEU A 56 3.51 -5.48 -8.57
C LEU A 56 2.15 -4.82 -8.34
N MET A 57 1.21 -5.56 -7.74
CA MET A 57 -0.11 -5.04 -7.40
C MET A 57 0.00 -3.89 -6.39
N GLU A 58 0.74 -4.08 -5.30
CA GLU A 58 0.97 -3.05 -4.30
C GLU A 58 1.68 -1.81 -4.89
N LEU A 59 2.66 -2.00 -5.77
CA LEU A 59 3.34 -0.91 -6.45
C LEU A 59 2.36 -0.09 -7.31
N LEU A 60 1.45 -0.77 -8.00
CA LEU A 60 0.43 -0.12 -8.82
C LEU A 60 -0.56 0.68 -7.96
N PHE A 61 -1.08 0.07 -6.88
CA PHE A 61 -2.09 0.68 -6.03
C PHE A 61 -1.56 1.75 -5.07
N PHE A 62 -0.37 1.57 -4.49
CA PHE A 62 0.16 2.47 -3.46
C PHE A 62 1.12 3.52 -4.01
N ILE A 63 1.70 3.32 -5.20
CA ILE A 63 2.66 4.25 -5.77
C ILE A 63 2.19 4.80 -7.11
N VAL A 64 1.88 3.95 -8.08
CA VAL A 64 1.58 4.41 -9.45
C VAL A 64 0.30 5.24 -9.51
N ILE A 65 -0.82 4.69 -9.02
CA ILE A 65 -2.10 5.41 -9.03
C ILE A 65 -2.01 6.72 -8.21
N PRO A 66 -1.51 6.72 -6.96
CA PRO A 66 -1.43 7.95 -6.17
C PRO A 66 -0.49 8.99 -6.76
N SER A 67 0.67 8.61 -7.30
CA SER A 67 1.63 9.56 -7.88
C SER A 67 1.17 10.14 -9.22
N VAL A 68 0.48 9.36 -10.06
CA VAL A 68 -0.17 9.87 -11.28
C VAL A 68 -1.32 10.80 -10.92
N GLY A 69 -2.15 10.41 -9.94
CA GLY A 69 -3.20 11.26 -9.39
C GLY A 69 -2.65 12.58 -8.89
N TYR A 70 -1.60 12.55 -8.06
CA TYR A 70 -0.91 13.73 -7.58
C TYR A 70 -0.38 14.61 -8.72
N SER A 71 0.28 14.02 -9.72
CA SER A 71 0.80 14.77 -10.86
C SER A 71 -0.30 15.49 -11.63
N PHE A 72 -1.47 14.86 -11.76
CA PHE A 72 -2.62 15.44 -12.44
C PHE A 72 -3.22 16.59 -11.63
N PHE A 73 -3.45 16.38 -10.33
CA PHE A 73 -4.04 17.41 -9.46
C PHE A 73 -3.09 18.58 -9.18
N TYR A 74 -1.78 18.37 -9.17
CA TYR A 74 -0.79 19.43 -9.08
C TYR A 74 -0.89 20.40 -10.27
N LEU A 75 -1.30 19.90 -11.44
CA LEU A 75 -1.48 20.68 -12.66
C LEU A 75 -2.80 21.46 -12.69
N VAL A 76 -3.84 20.95 -12.01
CA VAL A 76 -5.22 21.46 -12.11
C VAL A 76 -5.61 22.37 -10.94
N LEU A 77 -5.09 22.14 -9.73
CA LEU A 77 -5.56 22.83 -8.53
C LEU A 77 -4.49 23.78 -7.96
N PRO A 78 -4.77 25.10 -7.83
CA PRO A 78 -3.78 26.09 -7.41
C PRO A 78 -3.56 26.21 -5.89
N PHE A 79 -4.40 25.57 -5.05
CA PHE A 79 -4.30 25.68 -3.58
C PHE A 79 -3.67 24.44 -2.94
N GLU A 80 -2.61 24.64 -2.15
CA GLU A 80 -1.86 23.57 -1.47
C GLU A 80 -2.72 22.75 -0.48
N GLY A 81 -3.69 23.38 0.20
CA GLY A 81 -4.57 22.71 1.16
C GLY A 81 -5.55 21.69 0.55
N MET A 82 -6.04 21.93 -0.67
CA MET A 82 -6.92 20.96 -1.36
C MET A 82 -6.14 19.74 -1.88
N ARG A 83 -4.84 19.88 -2.14
CA ARG A 83 -3.95 18.78 -2.55
C ARG A 83 -3.73 17.80 -1.40
N ALA A 84 -3.50 18.32 -0.19
CA ALA A 84 -3.46 17.51 1.03
C ALA A 84 -4.81 16.86 1.34
N GLY A 85 -5.93 17.56 1.09
CA GLY A 85 -7.29 17.02 1.26
C GLY A 85 -7.63 15.86 0.32
N LEU A 86 -7.18 15.92 -0.94
CA LEU A 86 -7.36 14.84 -1.94
C LEU A 86 -6.48 13.62 -1.64
N ALA A 87 -5.25 13.85 -1.20
CA ALA A 87 -4.38 12.80 -0.69
C ALA A 87 -4.97 12.11 0.53
N ALA A 88 -5.53 12.89 1.45
CA ALA A 88 -6.25 12.40 2.61
C ALA A 88 -7.54 11.65 2.24
N SER A 89 -8.20 11.97 1.12
CA SER A 89 -9.39 11.24 0.67
C SER A 89 -9.05 9.97 -0.11
N VAL A 90 -7.95 9.92 -0.87
CA VAL A 90 -7.39 8.66 -1.40
C VAL A 90 -6.92 7.77 -0.26
N PHE A 91 -6.26 8.36 0.75
CA PHE A 91 -5.90 7.69 1.99
C PHE A 91 -7.13 7.18 2.74
N ALA A 92 -8.21 7.96 2.86
CA ALA A 92 -9.47 7.57 3.48
C ALA A 92 -10.24 6.52 2.65
N LEU A 93 -10.10 6.49 1.33
CA LEU A 93 -10.70 5.49 0.45
C LEU A 93 -9.99 4.13 0.61
N ILE A 94 -8.65 4.14 0.65
CA ILE A 94 -7.83 2.94 0.89
C ILE A 94 -7.99 2.46 2.34
N MET A 95 -8.00 3.38 3.30
CA MET A 95 -8.34 3.09 4.71
C MET A 95 -9.81 2.73 4.88
N GLY A 96 -10.70 3.06 3.95
CA GLY A 96 -12.10 2.64 3.92
C GLY A 96 -12.28 1.18 3.47
N ALA A 97 -11.32 0.64 2.71
CA ALA A 97 -11.26 -0.79 2.43
C ALA A 97 -10.91 -1.62 3.69
N VAL A 98 -10.24 -1.03 4.67
CA VAL A 98 -9.89 -1.67 5.95
C VAL A 98 -11.14 -2.06 6.78
N PRO A 99 -12.13 -1.17 7.03
CA PRO A 99 -13.42 -1.52 7.62
C PRO A 99 -14.17 -2.59 6.82
N ILE A 100 -14.11 -2.55 5.49
CA ILE A 100 -14.78 -3.54 4.64
C ILE A 100 -14.14 -4.93 4.85
N VAL A 101 -12.81 -5.03 4.83
CA VAL A 101 -12.09 -6.29 5.13
C VAL A 101 -12.38 -6.76 6.56
N MET A 102 -12.46 -5.85 7.54
CA MET A 102 -12.84 -6.17 8.93
C MET A 102 -14.30 -6.66 9.05
N ILE A 103 -15.25 -6.08 8.33
CA ILE A 103 -16.65 -6.54 8.33
C ILE A 103 -16.75 -7.92 7.69
N PHE A 104 -16.03 -8.14 6.59
CA PHE A 104 -15.94 -9.45 5.96
C PHE A 104 -15.26 -10.49 6.87
N SER A 105 -14.27 -10.11 7.67
CA SER A 105 -13.61 -11.02 8.61
C SER A 105 -14.40 -11.35 9.88
N VAL A 106 -15.38 -10.53 10.25
CA VAL A 106 -16.31 -10.88 11.33
C VAL A 106 -17.38 -11.85 10.81
N ARG A 107 -17.72 -11.77 9.52
CA ARG A 107 -18.69 -12.66 8.86
C ARG A 107 -18.08 -13.98 8.38
N VAL A 108 -16.83 -13.97 7.95
CA VAL A 108 -16.06 -15.15 7.50
C VAL A 108 -15.04 -15.46 8.58
N LYS A 109 -15.00 -16.70 9.11
CA LYS A 109 -14.13 -17.14 10.23
C LYS A 109 -12.62 -17.11 9.89
N PHE A 110 -12.08 -15.98 9.46
CA PHE A 110 -10.66 -15.80 9.24
C PHE A 110 -9.96 -15.50 10.58
N PRO A 111 -8.72 -15.97 10.77
CA PRO A 111 -7.97 -15.69 11.98
C PRO A 111 -7.70 -14.19 12.10
N MET A 112 -8.31 -13.56 13.10
CA MET A 112 -8.24 -12.11 13.33
C MET A 112 -6.80 -11.61 13.47
N ALA A 113 -5.90 -12.39 14.07
CA ALA A 113 -4.49 -12.01 14.24
C ALA A 113 -3.73 -11.87 12.92
N TYR A 114 -4.06 -12.70 11.92
CA TYR A 114 -3.45 -12.61 10.59
C TYR A 114 -3.96 -11.39 9.82
N LEU A 115 -5.26 -11.11 9.94
CA LEU A 115 -5.87 -9.94 9.31
C LEU A 115 -5.40 -8.62 9.91
N THR A 116 -5.31 -8.51 11.23
CA THR A 116 -4.78 -7.30 11.88
C THR A 116 -3.32 -7.07 11.48
N PHE A 117 -2.53 -8.14 11.38
CA PHE A 117 -1.16 -8.06 10.87
C PHE A 117 -1.10 -7.58 9.41
N LEU A 118 -1.93 -8.12 8.53
CA LEU A 118 -2.02 -7.69 7.12
C LEU A 118 -2.44 -6.22 7.02
N LEU A 119 -3.47 -5.81 7.75
CA LEU A 119 -3.98 -4.44 7.75
C LEU A 119 -2.92 -3.46 8.26
N LEU A 120 -2.21 -3.80 9.34
CA LEU A 120 -1.09 -3.01 9.84
C LEU A 120 0.04 -2.92 8.81
N SER A 121 0.34 -4.02 8.13
CA SER A 121 1.38 -4.07 7.09
C SER A 121 1.01 -3.17 5.90
N TYR A 122 -0.23 -3.24 5.42
CA TYR A 122 -0.73 -2.38 4.35
C TYR A 122 -0.77 -0.91 4.78
N PHE A 123 -1.16 -0.62 6.02
CA PHE A 123 -1.13 0.73 6.56
C PHE A 123 0.29 1.30 6.54
N LEU A 124 1.28 0.51 6.97
CA LEU A 124 2.67 0.93 7.02
C LEU A 124 3.23 1.18 5.61
N LYS A 125 2.98 0.25 4.68
CA LYS A 125 3.35 0.39 3.26
C LYS A 125 2.72 1.64 2.63
N LEU A 126 1.43 1.87 2.86
CA LEU A 126 0.71 3.02 2.33
C LEU A 126 1.22 4.34 2.92
N ALA A 127 1.35 4.41 4.25
CA ALA A 127 1.77 5.62 4.94
C ALA A 127 3.18 6.06 4.49
N GLY A 128 4.12 5.13 4.37
CA GLY A 128 5.46 5.46 3.88
C GLY A 128 5.48 5.82 2.39
N ALA A 129 4.71 5.12 1.54
CA ALA A 129 4.60 5.47 0.13
C ALA A 129 4.03 6.89 -0.06
N MET A 130 2.99 7.25 0.70
CA MET A 130 2.39 8.58 0.69
C MET A 130 3.35 9.66 1.22
N ALA A 131 4.12 9.37 2.26
CA ALA A 131 5.12 10.31 2.78
C ALA A 131 6.22 10.61 1.76
N ILE A 132 6.71 9.58 1.04
CA ILE A 132 7.73 9.74 0.00
C ILE A 132 7.18 10.55 -1.17
N ILE A 133 5.98 10.23 -1.65
CA ILE A 133 5.33 10.97 -2.74
C ILE A 133 5.10 12.42 -2.32
N GLY A 134 4.52 12.65 -1.14
CA GLY A 134 4.28 13.99 -0.61
C GLY A 134 5.56 14.81 -0.54
N TYR A 135 6.63 14.25 0.02
CA TYR A 135 7.93 14.92 0.14
C TYR A 135 8.53 15.29 -1.24
N LEU A 136 8.50 14.36 -2.20
CA LEU A 136 9.04 14.61 -3.54
C LEU A 136 8.27 15.67 -4.32
N TYR A 137 6.97 15.84 -4.07
CA TYR A 137 6.15 16.88 -4.68
C TYR A 137 6.24 18.25 -3.97
N THR A 138 6.79 18.30 -2.75
CA THR A 138 7.07 19.55 -2.02
C THR A 138 8.47 20.10 -2.27
N LEU A 139 9.38 19.28 -2.82
CA LEU A 139 10.71 19.68 -3.30
C LEU A 139 10.62 20.48 -4.61
#